data_AF-A0A3C1QTG9-F1
#
_entry.id   AF-A0A3C1QTG9-F1
#
_cell.length_a   1.000
_cell.length_b   1.000
_cell.length_c   1.000
_cell.angle_alpha   90.00
_cell.angle_beta   90.00
_cell.angle_gamma   90.00
#
_symmetry.space_group_name_H-M   'P 1'
#
loop_
_entity.id
_entity.type
_entity.pdbx_description
1 polymer ?
#
loop_
_entity_poly.entity_id
_entity_poly.type
_entity_poly.pdbx_seq_one_letter_code
_entity_poly.pdbx_strand_id
1 'polypeptide(L)'
;MIRLARNILLAVCTATILLQAGVLAKTWADGFWKTRDPYRLMAIVYGIDATAIAEMRREIAPVRTFELLGADERERIAQGRVLDFDMRERSIATAVDDLQHLIVKLDEERQRYERLRIDFETQFERIEGVAQDADLARLRDTLGSIDAVQAKDQIMTLLQRADDSSDVEIANDVVVLIKTMPMDKRRRILSEFRTDAERRRLAFIMRELRLGNPEIPLIRSTGERLREFDPPDPQDST
;
A
#
# COMPACT_ATOMS: atom_id res chain seq x y z
N MET A 1 -49.07 -14.05 -16.74
CA MET A 1 -48.60 -12.82 -16.05
C MET A 1 -47.12 -12.50 -16.30
N ILE A 2 -46.19 -13.44 -16.14
CA ILE A 2 -44.72 -13.18 -16.28
C ILE A 2 -44.30 -12.66 -17.67
N ARG A 3 -44.91 -13.14 -18.77
CA ARG A 3 -44.59 -12.68 -20.14
C ARG A 3 -45.01 -11.23 -20.41
N LEU A 4 -46.08 -10.76 -19.77
CA LEU A 4 -46.61 -9.41 -19.93
C LEU A 4 -45.73 -8.39 -19.18
N ALA A 5 -45.28 -8.73 -17.97
CA ALA A 5 -44.36 -7.91 -17.19
C ALA A 5 -43.00 -7.72 -17.90
N ARG A 6 -42.45 -8.77 -18.51
CA ARG A 6 -41.19 -8.70 -19.28
C ARG A 6 -41.29 -7.77 -20.48
N ASN A 7 -42.41 -7.81 -21.21
CA ASN A 7 -42.59 -6.97 -22.40
C ASN A 7 -42.76 -5.49 -22.03
N ILE A 8 -43.40 -5.18 -20.90
CA ILE A 8 -43.52 -3.80 -20.40
C ILE A 8 -42.13 -3.27 -19.97
N LEU A 9 -41.32 -4.06 -19.28
CA LEU A 9 -39.98 -3.65 -18.86
C LEU A 9 -39.06 -3.37 -20.06
N LEU A 10 -39.11 -4.22 -21.09
CA LEU A 10 -38.35 -4.02 -22.33
C LEU A 10 -38.81 -2.76 -23.09
N ALA A 11 -40.12 -2.51 -23.15
CA ALA A 11 -40.67 -1.33 -23.82
C ALA A 11 -40.30 -0.01 -23.11
N VAL A 12 -40.26 -0.01 -21.77
CA VAL A 12 -39.79 1.15 -20.99
C VAL A 12 -38.32 1.40 -21.25
N CYS A 13 -37.48 0.36 -21.26
CA CYS A 13 -36.05 0.48 -21.44
C CYS A 13 -35.66 0.97 -22.84
N THR A 14 -36.34 0.50 -23.89
CA THR A 14 -36.11 0.98 -25.26
C THR A 14 -36.58 2.43 -25.44
N ALA A 15 -37.65 2.85 -24.76
CA ALA A 15 -38.11 4.23 -24.77
C ALA A 15 -37.10 5.19 -24.13
N THR A 16 -36.46 4.81 -23.01
CA THR A 16 -35.42 5.64 -22.37
C THR A 16 -34.19 5.82 -23.26
N ILE A 17 -33.76 4.74 -23.94
CA ILE A 17 -32.60 4.80 -24.85
C ILE A 17 -32.90 5.70 -26.05
N LEU A 18 -34.10 5.62 -26.63
CA LEU A 18 -34.50 6.49 -27.73
C LEU A 18 -34.59 7.96 -27.32
N LEU A 19 -35.05 8.24 -26.11
CA LEU A 19 -35.09 9.60 -25.57
C LEU A 19 -33.68 10.19 -25.42
N GLN A 20 -32.75 9.42 -24.86
CA GLN A 20 -31.35 9.83 -24.70
C GLN A 20 -30.66 10.04 -26.05
N ALA A 21 -30.88 9.14 -27.02
CA ALA A 21 -30.35 9.29 -28.37
C ALA A 21 -30.91 10.54 -29.08
N GLY A 22 -32.19 10.86 -28.88
CA GLY A 22 -32.82 12.06 -29.43
C GLY A 22 -32.26 13.36 -28.84
N VAL A 23 -32.03 13.41 -27.52
CA VAL A 23 -31.37 14.56 -26.87
C VAL A 23 -29.95 14.73 -27.40
N LEU A 24 -29.19 13.63 -27.51
CA LEU A 24 -27.82 13.68 -28.04
C LEU A 24 -27.81 14.22 -29.48
N ALA A 25 -28.67 13.68 -30.35
CA ALA A 25 -28.78 14.11 -31.74
C ALA A 25 -29.18 15.59 -31.87
N LYS A 26 -30.12 16.06 -31.04
CA LYS A 26 -30.53 17.47 -31.02
C LYS A 26 -29.38 18.37 -30.55
N THR A 27 -28.70 18.01 -29.46
CA THR A 27 -27.55 18.79 -28.95
C THR A 27 -26.36 18.82 -29.91
N TRP A 28 -26.24 17.81 -30.78
CA TRP A 28 -25.24 17.76 -31.83
C TRP A 28 -25.62 18.63 -33.03
N ALA A 29 -26.90 18.61 -33.42
CA ALA A 29 -27.45 19.44 -34.50
C ALA A 29 -27.47 20.95 -34.16
N ASP A 30 -27.72 21.30 -32.90
CA ASP A 30 -27.75 22.69 -32.42
C ASP A 30 -26.35 23.33 -32.33
N GLY A 31 -25.28 22.66 -32.77
CA GLY A 31 -23.95 23.27 -32.92
C GLY A 31 -23.33 23.76 -31.61
N PHE A 32 -23.76 23.21 -30.47
CA PHE A 32 -23.37 23.62 -29.11
C PHE A 32 -21.85 23.55 -28.84
N TRP A 33 -21.11 22.85 -29.69
CA TRP A 33 -19.66 22.68 -29.59
C TRP A 33 -18.86 23.79 -30.30
N LYS A 34 -19.46 24.59 -31.18
CA LYS A 34 -18.71 25.56 -32.01
C LYS A 34 -18.56 26.96 -31.38
N THR A 35 -19.20 27.21 -30.24
CA THR A 35 -19.25 28.55 -29.60
C THR A 35 -18.88 28.57 -28.12
N ARG A 36 -18.34 27.48 -27.56
CA ARG A 36 -17.87 27.46 -26.17
C ARG A 36 -16.41 27.87 -26.08
N ASP A 37 -16.22 29.14 -25.78
CA ASP A 37 -14.99 29.67 -25.20
C ASP A 37 -14.66 28.86 -23.93
N PRO A 38 -13.53 28.13 -23.86
CA PRO A 38 -13.23 27.19 -22.76
C PRO A 38 -13.25 27.85 -21.37
N TYR A 39 -13.07 29.16 -21.30
CA TYR A 39 -13.16 29.95 -20.07
C TYR A 39 -14.56 29.98 -19.45
N ARG A 40 -15.63 29.90 -20.26
CA ARG A 40 -17.02 29.88 -19.75
C ARG A 40 -17.37 28.54 -19.09
N LEU A 41 -16.76 27.45 -19.53
CA LEU A 41 -16.97 26.14 -18.92
C LEU A 41 -16.25 26.04 -17.57
N MET A 42 -15.03 26.59 -17.49
CA MET A 42 -14.33 26.70 -16.21
C MET A 42 -15.02 27.65 -15.24
N ALA A 43 -15.60 28.76 -15.72
CA ALA A 43 -16.37 29.68 -14.87
C ALA A 43 -17.58 29.00 -14.19
N ILE A 44 -18.30 28.13 -14.89
CA ILE A 44 -19.45 27.41 -14.33
C ILE A 44 -19.00 26.34 -13.33
N VAL A 45 -17.92 25.60 -13.61
CA VAL A 45 -17.39 24.56 -12.71
C VAL A 45 -16.86 25.15 -11.41
N TYR A 46 -16.25 26.33 -11.47
CA TYR A 46 -15.77 27.05 -10.29
C TYR A 46 -16.83 27.97 -9.65
N GLY A 47 -18.06 28.02 -10.18
CA GLY A 47 -19.15 28.84 -9.64
C GLY A 47 -18.89 30.35 -9.72
N ILE A 48 -17.95 30.79 -10.55
CA ILE A 48 -17.61 32.20 -10.73
C ILE A 48 -18.49 32.74 -11.85
N ASP A 49 -19.34 33.70 -11.52
CA ASP A 49 -20.27 34.29 -12.47
C ASP A 49 -19.49 34.92 -13.65
N ALA A 50 -19.81 34.50 -14.87
CA ALA A 50 -19.11 34.95 -16.07
C ALA A 50 -19.28 36.47 -16.31
N THR A 51 -20.30 37.06 -15.68
CA THR A 51 -20.56 38.50 -15.61
C THR A 51 -19.55 39.21 -14.70
N ALA A 52 -19.17 38.63 -13.56
CA ALA A 52 -18.20 39.18 -12.63
C ALA A 52 -16.79 39.24 -13.24
N ILE A 53 -16.40 38.24 -14.05
CA ILE A 53 -15.12 38.27 -14.79
C ILE A 53 -15.15 39.37 -15.87
N ALA A 54 -16.30 39.60 -16.52
CA ALA A 54 -16.46 40.65 -17.53
C ALA A 54 -16.49 42.06 -16.90
N GLU A 55 -17.05 42.21 -15.70
CA GLU A 55 -17.02 43.44 -14.90
C GLU A 55 -15.63 43.73 -14.34
N MET A 56 -14.94 42.75 -13.75
CA MET A 56 -13.53 42.87 -13.36
C MET A 56 -12.65 43.26 -14.54
N ARG A 57 -12.88 42.69 -15.73
CA ARG A 57 -12.11 43.03 -16.94
C ARG A 57 -12.40 44.45 -17.45
N ARG A 58 -13.59 45.01 -17.18
CA ARG A 58 -13.89 46.43 -17.46
C ARG A 58 -13.29 47.36 -16.43
N GLU A 59 -13.27 46.96 -15.16
CA GLU A 59 -12.77 47.79 -14.06
C GLU A 59 -11.23 47.79 -13.98
N ILE A 60 -10.58 46.70 -14.40
CA ILE A 60 -9.11 46.56 -14.44
C ILE A 60 -8.49 47.13 -15.74
N ALA A 61 -9.29 47.40 -16.77
CA ALA A 61 -8.80 47.97 -18.02
C ALA A 61 -9.16 49.45 -18.16
N PRO A 62 -8.37 50.40 -17.60
CA PRO A 62 -8.26 51.66 -18.29
C PRO A 62 -7.64 51.32 -19.65
N VAL A 63 -8.36 51.60 -20.73
CA VAL A 63 -7.75 51.66 -22.07
C VAL A 63 -6.77 52.84 -22.04
N ARG A 64 -5.61 52.64 -21.41
CA ARG A 64 -4.43 53.45 -21.66
C ARG A 64 -3.94 52.98 -23.01
N THR A 65 -4.50 53.57 -24.07
CA THR A 65 -3.90 53.53 -25.39
C THR A 65 -2.42 53.88 -25.19
N PHE A 66 -1.53 52.97 -25.62
CA PHE A 66 -0.08 53.12 -25.50
C PHE A 66 0.40 54.51 -25.97
N GLU A 67 -0.37 55.16 -26.85
CA GLU A 67 -0.15 56.46 -27.46
C GLU A 67 0.07 57.65 -26.50
N LEU A 68 -0.33 57.59 -25.22
CA LEU A 68 -0.19 58.73 -24.28
C LEU A 68 0.91 58.58 -23.21
N LEU A 69 1.67 57.48 -23.21
CA LEU A 69 2.80 57.29 -22.29
C LEU A 69 4.08 57.91 -22.87
N GLY A 70 4.76 58.77 -22.09
CA GLY A 70 6.11 59.25 -22.40
C GLY A 70 7.12 58.09 -22.54
N ALA A 71 8.17 58.27 -23.33
CA ALA A 71 9.10 57.20 -23.70
C ALA A 71 9.72 56.45 -22.49
N ASP A 72 10.07 57.19 -21.43
CA ASP A 72 10.66 56.64 -20.18
C ASP A 72 9.69 55.71 -19.43
N GLU A 73 8.40 56.07 -19.36
CA GLU A 73 7.39 55.24 -18.67
C GLU A 73 7.11 53.92 -19.41
N ARG A 74 7.19 53.93 -20.76
CA ARG A 74 7.04 52.71 -21.58
C ARG A 74 8.20 51.74 -21.36
N GLU A 75 9.41 52.28 -21.21
CA GLU A 75 10.62 51.48 -21.01
C GLU A 75 10.60 50.81 -19.64
N ARG A 76 10.18 51.52 -18.59
CA ARG A 76 9.99 50.93 -17.24
C ARG A 76 8.94 49.83 -17.21
N ILE A 77 7.80 50.02 -17.87
CA ILE A 77 6.75 48.99 -17.97
C ILE A 77 7.23 47.78 -18.80
N ALA A 78 8.07 47.99 -19.82
CA ALA A 78 8.67 46.90 -20.58
C ALA A 78 9.69 46.13 -19.72
N GLN A 79 10.56 46.81 -18.99
CA GLN A 79 11.54 46.20 -18.08
C GLN A 79 10.88 45.42 -16.94
N GLY A 80 9.83 45.98 -16.31
CA GLY A 80 9.06 45.29 -15.28
C GLY A 80 8.39 44.01 -15.79
N ARG A 81 7.85 44.03 -17.02
CA ARG A 81 7.29 42.82 -17.65
C ARG A 81 8.34 41.75 -17.92
N VAL A 82 9.53 42.13 -18.39
CA VAL A 82 10.63 41.17 -18.62
C VAL A 82 11.05 40.52 -17.30
N LEU A 83 11.16 41.30 -16.22
CA LEU A 83 11.48 40.77 -14.90
C LEU A 83 10.40 39.83 -14.38
N ASP A 84 9.12 40.18 -14.51
CA ASP A 84 8.00 39.31 -14.13
C ASP A 84 8.01 37.99 -14.91
N PHE A 85 8.35 38.02 -16.21
CA PHE A 85 8.48 36.80 -17.01
C PHE A 85 9.65 35.93 -16.56
N ASP A 86 10.82 36.51 -16.27
CA ASP A 86 11.99 35.78 -15.76
C ASP A 86 11.70 35.16 -14.38
N MET A 87 11.04 35.90 -13.48
CA MET A 87 10.62 35.35 -12.18
C MET A 87 9.64 34.18 -12.34
N ARG A 88 8.67 34.28 -13.26
CA ARG A 88 7.74 33.18 -13.55
C ARG A 88 8.46 31.97 -14.13
N GLU A 89 9.35 32.18 -15.09
CA GLU A 89 10.13 31.12 -15.72
C GLU A 89 10.97 30.36 -14.68
N ARG A 90 11.64 31.09 -13.79
CA ARG A 90 12.38 30.48 -12.66
C ARG A 90 11.47 29.73 -11.71
N SER A 91 10.31 30.30 -11.35
CA SER A 91 9.37 29.62 -10.45
C SER A 91 8.83 28.32 -11.04
N ILE A 92 8.59 28.29 -12.35
CA ILE A 92 8.14 27.09 -13.06
C ILE A 92 9.29 26.07 -13.12
N ALA A 93 10.51 26.52 -13.41
CA ALA A 93 11.68 25.64 -13.43
C ALA A 93 11.92 24.99 -12.06
N THR A 94 11.87 25.77 -10.98
CA THR A 94 11.97 25.26 -9.60
C THR A 94 10.82 24.31 -9.27
N ALA A 95 9.57 24.64 -9.62
CA ALA A 95 8.44 23.75 -9.36
C ALA A 95 8.56 22.42 -10.11
N VAL A 96 9.11 22.42 -11.34
CA VAL A 96 9.36 21.19 -12.10
C VAL A 96 10.46 20.35 -11.44
N ASP A 97 11.53 20.99 -10.97
CA ASP A 97 12.62 20.34 -10.24
C ASP A 97 12.13 19.70 -8.93
N ASP A 98 11.34 20.45 -8.15
CA ASP A 98 10.70 19.95 -6.92
C ASP A 98 9.79 18.74 -7.21
N LEU A 99 8.99 18.80 -8.28
CA LEU A 99 8.15 17.66 -8.68
C LEU A 99 8.99 16.44 -9.08
N GLN A 100 10.09 16.63 -9.81
CA GLN A 100 11.00 15.53 -10.15
C GLN A 100 11.62 14.93 -8.90
N HIS A 101 12.07 15.76 -7.96
CA HIS A 101 12.58 15.29 -6.67
C HIS A 101 11.54 14.51 -5.86
N LEU A 102 10.28 14.95 -5.83
CA LEU A 102 9.19 14.23 -5.18
C LEU A 102 8.90 12.88 -5.85
N ILE A 103 8.94 12.83 -7.19
CA ILE A 103 8.75 11.57 -7.93
C ILE A 103 9.85 10.57 -7.60
N VAL A 104 11.11 11.01 -7.58
CA VAL A 104 12.24 10.13 -7.23
C VAL A 104 12.11 9.62 -5.80
N LYS A 105 11.79 10.50 -4.83
CA LYS A 105 11.56 10.09 -3.44
C LYS A 105 10.44 9.06 -3.31
N LEU A 106 9.32 9.29 -3.99
CA LEU A 106 8.18 8.37 -3.97
C LEU A 106 8.52 7.01 -4.57
N ASP A 107 9.30 6.99 -5.66
CA ASP A 107 9.75 5.73 -6.26
C ASP A 107 10.73 4.98 -5.33
N GLU A 108 11.66 5.68 -4.68
CA GLU A 108 12.57 5.09 -3.70
C GLU A 108 11.83 4.51 -2.48
N GLU A 109 10.83 5.22 -1.95
CA GLU A 109 9.95 4.74 -0.87
C GLU A 109 9.16 3.52 -1.31
N ARG A 110 8.56 3.56 -2.51
CA ARG A 110 7.84 2.42 -3.08
C ARG A 110 8.74 1.20 -3.24
N GLN A 111 9.93 1.35 -3.81
CA GLN A 111 10.89 0.26 -3.98
C GLN A 111 11.35 -0.32 -2.64
N ARG A 112 11.48 0.51 -1.59
CA ARG A 112 11.80 0.04 -0.24
C ARG A 112 10.65 -0.76 0.37
N TYR A 113 9.42 -0.26 0.24
CA TYR A 113 8.23 -0.97 0.73
C TYR A 113 8.01 -2.30 0.00
N GLU A 114 8.15 -2.32 -1.33
CA GLU A 114 8.03 -3.55 -2.13
C GLU A 114 9.07 -4.60 -1.72
N ARG A 115 10.32 -4.19 -1.47
CA ARG A 115 11.35 -5.08 -0.93
C ARG A 115 10.96 -5.65 0.43
N LEU A 116 10.49 -4.80 1.35
CA LEU A 116 10.03 -5.25 2.67
C LEU A 116 8.85 -6.22 2.55
N ARG A 117 7.89 -5.96 1.65
CA ARG A 117 6.75 -6.83 1.41
C ARG A 117 7.20 -8.20 0.91
N ILE A 118 8.09 -8.22 -0.08
CA ILE A 118 8.61 -9.48 -0.65
C ILE A 118 9.38 -10.27 0.40
N ASP A 119 10.23 -9.62 1.20
CA ASP A 119 10.98 -10.26 2.28
C ASP A 119 10.04 -10.86 3.33
N PHE A 120 9.01 -10.11 3.73
CA PHE A 120 8.01 -10.58 4.67
C PHE A 120 7.21 -11.74 4.11
N GLU A 121 6.70 -11.64 2.88
CA GLU A 121 5.93 -12.70 2.24
C GLU A 121 6.76 -13.97 2.12
N THR A 122 8.03 -13.86 1.69
CA THR A 122 8.94 -15.01 1.59
C THR A 122 9.17 -15.68 2.94
N GLN A 123 9.32 -14.89 4.01
CA GLN A 123 9.51 -15.43 5.36
C GLN A 123 8.20 -16.02 5.93
N PHE A 124 7.07 -15.40 5.60
CA PHE A 124 5.75 -15.86 6.01
C PHE A 124 5.38 -17.16 5.30
N GLU A 125 5.52 -17.25 3.98
CA GLU A 125 5.35 -18.47 3.20
C GLU A 125 6.26 -19.59 3.70
N ARG A 126 7.48 -19.29 4.15
CA ARG A 126 8.35 -20.29 4.77
C ARG A 126 7.78 -20.81 6.09
N ILE A 127 7.32 -19.93 6.97
CA ILE A 127 6.73 -20.33 8.26
C ILE A 127 5.42 -21.11 8.04
N GLU A 128 4.56 -20.64 7.12
CA GLU A 128 3.30 -21.30 6.78
C GLU A 128 3.55 -22.64 6.09
N GLY A 129 4.48 -22.68 5.15
CA GLY A 129 4.92 -23.88 4.46
C GLY A 129 5.43 -24.95 5.44
N VAL A 130 6.26 -24.57 6.41
CA VAL A 130 6.72 -25.45 7.49
C VAL A 130 5.55 -25.95 8.36
N ALA A 131 4.60 -25.07 8.70
CA ALA A 131 3.43 -25.48 9.49
C ALA A 131 2.47 -26.42 8.73
N GLN A 132 2.39 -26.29 7.41
CA GLN A 132 1.55 -27.09 6.52
C GLN A 132 2.30 -28.26 5.86
N ASP A 133 3.59 -28.40 6.13
CA ASP A 133 4.45 -29.31 5.40
C ASP A 133 3.99 -30.75 5.64
N ALA A 134 3.63 -31.43 4.55
CA ALA A 134 3.08 -32.78 4.62
C ALA A 134 4.08 -33.75 5.27
N ASP A 135 5.38 -33.49 5.12
CA ASP A 135 6.45 -34.29 5.70
C ASP A 135 6.60 -34.05 7.20
N LEU A 136 6.44 -32.83 7.69
CA LEU A 136 6.40 -32.56 9.14
C LEU A 136 5.12 -33.09 9.79
N ALA A 137 3.99 -33.03 9.09
CA ALA A 137 2.76 -33.67 9.56
C ALA A 137 2.92 -35.20 9.68
N ARG A 138 3.56 -35.85 8.69
CA ARG A 138 3.89 -37.28 8.75
C ARG A 138 4.88 -37.59 9.87
N LEU A 139 5.91 -36.76 10.05
CA LEU A 139 6.88 -36.91 11.13
C LEU A 139 6.20 -36.77 12.49
N ARG A 140 5.29 -35.83 12.66
CA ARG A 140 4.48 -35.64 13.87
C ARG A 140 3.65 -36.88 14.18
N ASP A 141 2.99 -37.42 13.16
CA ASP A 141 2.13 -38.59 13.32
C ASP A 141 2.95 -39.85 13.63
N THR A 142 4.14 -39.96 13.04
CA THR A 142 5.13 -41.03 13.31
C THR A 142 5.70 -40.92 14.71
N LEU A 143 6.18 -39.74 15.13
CA LEU A 143 6.66 -39.52 16.50
C LEU A 143 5.55 -39.71 17.54
N GLY A 144 4.31 -39.44 17.15
CA GLY A 144 3.14 -39.65 17.99
C GLY A 144 2.64 -41.09 18.03
N SER A 145 3.13 -42.00 17.17
CA SER A 145 2.74 -43.41 17.14
C SER A 145 3.76 -44.34 17.79
N ILE A 146 5.02 -43.90 17.90
CA ILE A 146 6.09 -44.60 18.62
C ILE A 146 6.05 -44.35 20.13
N ASP A 147 6.84 -45.12 20.88
CA ASP A 147 6.98 -44.96 22.32
C ASP A 147 7.62 -43.62 22.70
N ALA A 148 7.18 -43.05 23.82
CA ALA A 148 7.62 -41.72 24.29
C ALA A 148 9.13 -41.60 24.47
N VAL A 149 9.80 -42.70 24.88
CA VAL A 149 11.25 -42.75 25.05
C VAL A 149 11.97 -42.62 23.70
N GLN A 150 11.51 -43.35 22.69
CA GLN A 150 12.07 -43.32 21.34
C GLN A 150 11.82 -41.96 20.66
N ALA A 151 10.63 -41.39 20.85
CA ALA A 151 10.32 -40.06 20.34
C ALA A 151 11.22 -38.98 20.95
N LYS A 152 11.52 -39.07 22.26
CA LYS A 152 12.46 -38.19 22.94
C LYS A 152 13.87 -38.31 22.35
N ASP A 153 14.38 -39.53 22.13
CA ASP A 153 15.69 -39.75 21.53
C ASP A 153 15.79 -39.17 20.10
N GLN A 154 14.72 -39.30 19.31
CA GLN A 154 14.67 -38.74 17.96
C GLN A 154 14.64 -37.20 18.00
N ILE A 155 13.86 -36.58 18.89
CA ILE A 155 13.85 -35.11 19.07
C ILE A 155 15.22 -34.60 19.52
N MET A 156 15.87 -35.29 20.44
CA MET A 156 17.22 -34.94 20.88
C MET A 156 18.24 -35.01 19.75
N THR A 157 18.14 -36.04 18.90
CA THR A 157 18.99 -36.17 17.70
C THR A 157 18.79 -35.01 16.73
N LEU A 158 17.54 -34.58 16.51
CA LEU A 158 17.24 -33.43 15.65
C LEU A 158 17.79 -32.12 16.23
N LEU A 159 17.62 -31.90 17.53
CA LEU A 159 18.16 -30.71 18.21
C LEU A 159 19.69 -30.69 18.23
N GLN A 160 20.32 -31.85 18.39
CA GLN A 160 21.78 -31.95 18.34
C GLN A 160 22.31 -31.66 16.94
N ARG A 161 21.62 -32.17 15.90
CA ARG A 161 21.95 -31.85 14.51
C ARG A 161 21.80 -30.35 14.23
N ALA A 162 20.75 -29.71 14.74
CA ALA A 162 20.54 -28.27 14.59
C ALA A 162 21.70 -27.44 15.17
N ASP A 163 22.21 -27.83 16.34
CA ASP A 163 23.40 -27.21 16.93
C ASP A 163 24.65 -27.43 16.09
N ASP A 164 24.88 -28.66 15.63
CA ASP A 164 26.08 -29.03 14.86
C ASP A 164 26.11 -28.34 13.48
N SER A 165 24.95 -28.18 12.84
CA SER A 165 24.83 -27.48 11.56
C SER A 165 24.66 -25.96 11.69
N SER A 166 24.54 -25.43 12.91
CA SER A 166 24.16 -24.03 13.18
C SER A 166 22.89 -23.60 12.44
N ASP A 167 22.01 -24.58 12.15
CA ASP A 167 20.88 -24.39 11.26
C ASP A 167 19.63 -24.10 12.09
N VAL A 168 19.27 -22.83 12.13
CA VAL A 168 18.15 -22.32 12.95
C VAL A 168 16.82 -22.89 12.46
N GLU A 169 16.75 -23.31 11.19
CA GLU A 169 15.55 -23.89 10.58
C GLU A 169 15.17 -25.22 11.25
N ILE A 170 16.13 -26.12 11.45
CA ILE A 170 15.90 -27.43 12.09
C ILE A 170 15.41 -27.25 13.54
N ALA A 171 15.94 -26.26 14.25
CA ALA A 171 15.50 -25.94 15.61
C ALA A 171 14.04 -25.43 15.63
N ASN A 172 13.68 -24.57 14.67
CA ASN A 172 12.32 -24.06 14.53
C ASN A 172 11.33 -25.18 14.14
N ASP A 173 11.71 -26.09 13.24
CA ASP A 173 10.88 -27.22 12.83
C ASP A 173 10.53 -28.12 14.02
N VAL A 174 11.50 -28.40 14.90
CA VAL A 174 11.27 -29.17 16.13
C VAL A 174 10.28 -28.46 17.05
N VAL A 175 10.38 -27.13 17.17
CA VAL A 175 9.44 -26.33 17.97
C VAL A 175 8.03 -26.38 17.38
N VAL A 176 7.88 -26.24 16.06
CA VAL A 176 6.59 -26.34 15.34
C VAL A 176 6.00 -27.74 15.47
N LEU A 177 6.81 -28.78 15.33
CA LEU A 177 6.42 -30.19 15.49
C LEU A 177 5.84 -30.47 16.87
N ILE A 178 6.48 -29.96 17.92
CA ILE A 178 6.01 -30.07 19.30
C ILE A 178 4.75 -29.21 19.50
N LYS A 179 4.71 -27.98 18.96
CA LYS A 179 3.59 -27.03 19.08
C LYS A 179 2.31 -27.56 18.43
N THR A 180 2.41 -28.31 17.34
CA THR A 180 1.27 -28.84 16.58
C THR A 180 0.83 -30.24 17.02
N MET A 181 1.58 -30.90 17.91
CA MET A 181 1.25 -32.24 18.41
C MET A 181 0.08 -32.23 19.42
N PRO A 182 -0.81 -33.23 19.45
CA PRO A 182 -1.87 -33.33 20.46
C PRO A 182 -1.32 -33.29 21.91
N MET A 183 -2.02 -32.59 22.80
CA MET A 183 -1.57 -32.30 24.17
C MET A 183 -1.17 -33.56 24.96
N ASP A 184 -1.94 -34.65 24.82
CA ASP A 184 -1.67 -35.91 25.52
C ASP A 184 -0.35 -36.56 25.09
N LYS A 185 -0.06 -36.58 23.79
CA LYS A 185 1.17 -37.15 23.24
C LYS A 185 2.37 -36.29 23.60
N ARG A 186 2.21 -34.97 23.45
CA ARG A 186 3.22 -33.98 23.86
C ARG A 186 3.59 -34.16 25.32
N ARG A 187 2.62 -34.23 26.23
CA ARG A 187 2.85 -34.41 27.66
C ARG A 187 3.67 -35.66 27.96
N ARG A 188 3.35 -36.80 27.33
CA ARG A 188 4.06 -38.07 27.53
C ARG A 188 5.51 -37.99 27.06
N ILE A 189 5.76 -37.37 25.90
CA ILE A 189 7.12 -37.23 25.36
C ILE A 189 7.94 -36.27 26.23
N LEU A 190 7.38 -35.12 26.61
CA LEU A 190 8.08 -34.13 27.43
C LEU A 190 8.39 -34.66 28.85
N SER A 191 7.60 -35.59 29.39
CA SER A 191 7.87 -36.19 30.70
C SER A 191 9.07 -37.15 30.72
N GLU A 192 9.55 -37.60 29.56
CA GLU A 192 10.71 -38.50 29.47
C GLU A 192 12.06 -37.75 29.43
N PHE A 193 12.07 -36.42 29.36
CA PHE A 193 13.28 -35.59 29.48
C PHE A 193 13.71 -35.49 30.95
N ARG A 194 14.47 -36.48 31.43
CA ARG A 194 14.79 -36.66 32.86
C ARG A 194 16.20 -36.23 33.24
N THR A 195 17.16 -36.30 32.32
CA THR A 195 18.56 -35.96 32.61
C THR A 195 18.79 -34.45 32.62
N ASP A 196 19.87 -33.98 33.26
CA ASP A 196 20.20 -32.54 33.30
C ASP A 196 20.47 -31.94 31.92
N ALA A 197 21.07 -32.70 31.01
CA ALA A 197 21.30 -32.26 29.63
C ALA A 197 19.98 -32.12 28.86
N GLU A 198 19.08 -33.09 28.99
CA GLU A 198 17.75 -33.08 28.39
C GLU A 198 16.88 -31.94 28.95
N ARG A 199 16.92 -31.70 30.27
CA ARG A 199 16.19 -30.61 30.91
C ARG A 199 16.57 -29.24 30.36
N ARG A 200 17.85 -29.03 30.02
CA ARG A 200 18.29 -27.78 29.37
C ARG A 200 17.68 -27.62 27.97
N ARG A 201 17.61 -28.69 27.18
CA ARG A 201 16.98 -28.69 25.85
C ARG A 201 15.47 -28.50 25.92
N LEU A 202 14.82 -29.13 26.90
CA LEU A 202 13.42 -28.90 27.18
C LEU A 202 13.16 -27.43 27.55
N ALA A 203 14.00 -26.84 28.40
CA ALA A 203 13.89 -25.43 28.77
C ALA A 203 14.07 -24.49 27.56
N PHE A 204 14.91 -24.86 26.58
CA PHE A 204 15.01 -24.17 25.30
C PHE A 204 13.69 -24.26 24.53
N ILE A 205 13.16 -25.46 24.26
CA ILE A 205 11.88 -25.65 23.56
C ILE A 205 10.74 -24.87 24.25
N MET A 206 10.65 -24.95 25.57
CA MET A 206 9.59 -24.27 26.33
C MET A 206 9.75 -22.74 26.30
N ARG A 207 10.99 -22.22 26.22
CA ARG A 207 11.24 -20.79 26.00
C ARG A 207 10.79 -20.37 24.62
N GLU A 208 11.14 -21.12 23.58
CA GLU A 208 10.74 -20.84 22.19
C GLU A 208 9.21 -20.85 22.03
N LEU A 209 8.53 -21.84 22.61
CA LEU A 209 7.07 -21.90 22.65
C LEU A 209 6.45 -20.69 23.38
N ARG A 210 7.05 -20.25 24.48
CA ARG A 210 6.58 -19.08 25.25
C ARG A 210 6.78 -17.77 24.48
N LEU A 211 7.88 -17.65 23.74
CA LEU A 211 8.18 -16.46 22.94
C LEU A 211 7.32 -16.38 21.66
N GLY A 212 6.65 -17.47 21.29
CA GLY A 212 5.82 -17.56 20.09
C GLY A 212 6.66 -17.69 18.82
N ASN A 213 7.85 -18.27 18.92
CA ASN A 213 8.72 -18.48 17.77
C ASN A 213 8.16 -19.62 16.89
N PRO A 214 8.31 -19.53 15.55
CA PRO A 214 9.00 -18.47 14.80
C PRO A 214 8.11 -17.26 14.41
N GLU A 215 6.81 -17.27 14.74
CA GLU A 215 5.81 -16.30 14.23
C GLU A 215 5.96 -14.88 14.80
N ILE A 216 6.08 -14.75 16.13
CA ILE A 216 6.05 -13.45 16.82
C ILE A 216 7.25 -12.54 16.49
N PRO A 217 8.50 -13.05 16.41
CA PRO A 217 9.64 -12.22 15.99
C PRO A 217 9.50 -11.66 14.58
N LEU A 218 8.95 -12.44 13.64
CA LEU A 218 8.70 -11.99 12.28
C LEU A 218 7.74 -10.80 12.28
N ILE A 219 6.58 -10.95 12.93
CA ILE A 219 5.56 -9.90 13.02
C ILE A 219 6.13 -8.64 13.70
N ARG A 220 6.91 -8.80 14.76
CA ARG A 220 7.52 -7.67 15.47
C ARG A 220 8.55 -6.94 14.62
N SER A 221 9.46 -7.66 13.98
CA SER A 221 10.51 -7.06 13.14
C SER A 221 9.92 -6.34 11.92
N THR A 222 8.88 -6.91 11.29
CA THR A 222 8.14 -6.21 10.24
C THR A 222 7.40 -4.99 10.79
N GLY A 223 6.78 -5.08 11.97
CA GLY A 223 6.11 -3.95 12.60
C GLY A 223 7.06 -2.81 12.98
N GLU A 224 8.26 -3.12 13.45
CA GLU A 224 9.32 -2.13 13.73
C GLU A 224 9.81 -1.47 12.45
N ARG A 225 10.09 -2.26 11.40
CA ARG A 225 10.45 -1.71 10.08
C ARG A 225 9.34 -0.82 9.53
N LEU A 226 8.08 -1.22 9.65
CA LEU A 226 6.92 -0.42 9.20
C LEU A 226 6.80 0.91 9.95
N ARG A 227 7.09 0.95 11.26
CA ARG A 227 7.10 2.20 12.05
C ARG A 227 8.21 3.16 11.64
N GLU A 228 9.34 2.65 11.14
CA GLU A 228 10.40 3.47 10.57
C GLU A 228 9.96 4.20 9.29
N PHE A 229 8.90 3.70 8.61
CA PHE A 229 8.30 4.38 7.45
C PHE A 229 7.22 5.39 7.82
N ASP A 230 6.68 5.35 9.05
CA ASP A 230 5.71 6.35 9.48
C ASP A 230 6.48 7.63 9.81
N PRO A 231 6.26 8.75 9.09
CA PRO A 231 6.88 10.01 9.48
C PRO A 231 6.48 10.33 10.93
N PRO A 232 7.40 10.87 11.75
CA PRO A 232 7.08 11.20 13.13
C PRO A 232 5.81 12.06 13.15
N ASP A 233 4.85 11.66 13.98
CA ASP A 233 3.60 12.39 14.17
C ASP A 233 3.96 13.86 14.46
N PRO A 234 3.41 14.85 13.72
CA PRO A 234 3.70 16.25 13.96
C PRO A 234 3.40 16.72 15.40
N GLN A 235 2.75 15.88 16.23
CA GLN A 235 2.49 16.17 17.64
C GLN A 235 3.66 15.92 18.61
N ASP A 236 4.75 15.25 18.20
CA ASP A 236 5.92 15.01 19.07
C ASP A 236 6.94 16.19 19.08
N SER A 237 6.55 17.36 18.56
CA SER A 237 7.38 18.57 18.52
C SER A 237 6.74 19.76 19.26
N THR A 238 6.23 19.52 20.48
CA THR A 238 5.89 20.57 21.46
C THR A 238 6.77 20.53 22.68
#